data_AF-A0A9D4DNH4-F1
#
_entry.id   AF-A0A9D4DNH4-F1
#
_cell.length_a   1.000
_cell.length_b   1.000
_cell.length_c   1.000
_cell.angle_alpha   90.00
_cell.angle_beta   90.00
_cell.angle_gamma   90.00
#
_symmetry.space_group_name_H-M   'P 1'
#
loop_
_entity.id
_entity.type
_entity.pdbx_description
1 polymer ?
#
loop_
_entity_poly.entity_id
_entity_poly.type
_entity_poly.pdbx_seq_one_letter_code
_entity_poly.pdbx_strand_id
1 'polypeptide(L)'
;MFINTSFRSGVSEERVTEICKDVHRPVNCEALTKTRVNPGIWRLLKPQTQTEDAKMQSIQNNVVKASINIAKLLDKEGQNVDAQSLEWGTNALALLGQ
;
A
#
# COMPACT_ATOMS: atom_id res chain seq x y z
N MET A 1 11.02 10.90 17.07
CA MET A 1 11.65 10.81 15.74
C MET A 1 10.54 10.61 14.73
N PHE A 2 10.46 11.43 13.68
CA PHE A 2 9.35 11.47 12.71
C PHE A 2 9.03 10.10 12.08
N ILE A 3 10.06 9.29 11.80
CA ILE A 3 9.91 7.93 11.24
C ILE A 3 9.13 7.01 12.20
N ASN A 4 9.50 6.97 13.48
CA ASN A 4 8.82 6.13 14.46
C ASN A 4 7.35 6.52 14.65
N THR A 5 7.04 7.81 14.59
CA THR A 5 5.65 8.30 14.68
C THR A 5 4.86 7.91 13.43
N SER A 6 5.42 8.10 12.24
CA SER A 6 4.73 7.79 10.97
C SER A 6 4.49 6.29 10.79
N PHE A 7 5.44 5.46 11.20
CA PHE A 7 5.31 3.99 11.11
C PHE A 7 4.41 3.40 12.19
N ARG A 8 4.33 4.02 13.38
CA ARG A 8 3.54 3.48 14.50
C ARG A 8 2.10 3.98 14.53
N SER A 9 1.88 5.21 14.10
CA SER A 9 0.56 5.88 14.18
C SER A 9 -0.18 5.87 12.85
N GLY A 10 0.47 5.46 11.75
CA GLY A 10 -0.10 5.50 10.42
C GLY A 10 -0.53 6.92 10.01
N VAL A 11 -1.46 6.98 9.06
CA VAL A 11 -2.13 8.20 8.60
C VAL A 11 -3.65 7.95 8.55
N SER A 12 -4.47 8.97 8.31
CA SER A 12 -5.93 8.77 8.22
C SER A 12 -6.31 7.85 7.04
N GLU A 13 -7.44 7.15 7.15
CA GLU A 13 -7.94 6.26 6.10
C GLU A 13 -8.18 7.01 4.77
N GLU A 14 -8.60 8.27 4.83
CA GLU A 14 -8.73 9.13 3.65
C GLU A 14 -7.39 9.31 2.94
N ARG A 15 -6.33 9.58 3.71
CA ARG A 15 -4.99 9.75 3.17
C ARG A 15 -4.43 8.44 2.59
N VAL A 16 -4.68 7.30 3.25
CA VAL A 16 -4.35 5.98 2.68
C VAL A 16 -5.04 5.78 1.34
N THR A 17 -6.32 6.15 1.25
CA THR A 17 -7.12 6.01 0.04
C THR A 17 -6.59 6.89 -1.09
N GLU A 18 -6.19 8.13 -0.81
CA GLU A 18 -5.55 9.03 -1.77
C GLU A 18 -4.24 8.46 -2.29
N ILE A 19 -3.31 8.11 -1.40
CA ILE A 19 -2.01 7.50 -1.76
C ILE A 19 -2.25 6.24 -2.59
N CYS A 20 -3.27 5.46 -2.23
CA CYS A 20 -3.65 4.26 -2.95
C CYS A 20 -4.16 4.52 -4.37
N LYS A 21 -4.81 5.64 -4.64
CA LYS A 21 -5.27 5.99 -6.00
C LYS A 21 -4.10 6.44 -6.88
N ASP A 22 -3.14 7.14 -6.30
CA ASP A 22 -2.03 7.75 -7.04
C ASP A 22 -0.90 6.74 -7.33
N VAL A 23 -0.70 5.77 -6.44
CA VAL A 23 0.30 4.71 -6.63
C VAL A 23 -0.24 3.63 -7.55
N HIS A 24 0.05 3.82 -8.84
CA HIS A 24 -0.24 2.84 -9.88
C HIS A 24 0.76 1.69 -9.85
N ARG A 25 0.23 0.51 -10.14
CA ARG A 25 0.99 -0.73 -10.19
C ARG A 25 1.78 -0.85 -11.50
N PRO A 26 3.03 -1.33 -11.48
CA PRO A 26 3.76 -1.65 -12.70
C PRO A 26 3.00 -2.65 -13.57
N VAL A 27 2.92 -2.35 -14.87
CA VAL A 27 2.14 -3.11 -15.86
C VAL A 27 2.62 -4.57 -15.98
N ASN A 28 3.89 -4.84 -15.67
CA ASN A 28 4.51 -6.17 -15.74
C ASN A 28 4.17 -7.11 -14.56
N CYS A 29 3.27 -6.72 -13.64
CA CYS A 29 2.89 -7.53 -12.48
C CYS A 29 1.40 -7.91 -12.53
N GLU A 30 0.97 -8.69 -13.53
CA GLU A 30 -0.43 -9.13 -13.65
C GLU A 30 -0.87 -10.01 -12.47
N ALA A 31 0.06 -10.79 -11.90
CA ALA A 31 -0.20 -11.75 -10.82
C ALA A 31 -0.61 -11.14 -9.47
N LEU A 32 -0.48 -9.82 -9.27
CA LEU A 32 -1.03 -9.16 -8.06
C LEU A 32 -2.00 -8.02 -8.39
N THR A 33 -2.69 -8.12 -9.52
CA THR A 33 -3.92 -7.34 -9.75
C THR A 33 -4.90 -7.68 -8.63
N LYS A 34 -5.52 -6.64 -8.01
CA LYS A 34 -6.47 -6.71 -6.86
C LYS A 34 -7.00 -8.12 -6.61
N THR A 35 -6.73 -8.69 -5.44
CA THR A 35 -7.21 -10.02 -5.04
C THR A 35 -8.69 -10.15 -5.38
N ARG A 36 -9.00 -11.07 -6.31
CA ARG A 36 -10.37 -11.31 -6.75
C ARG A 36 -10.89 -12.52 -6.00
N VAL A 37 -11.82 -12.29 -5.09
CA VAL A 37 -12.56 -13.39 -4.47
C VAL A 37 -13.61 -13.91 -5.45
N ASN A 38 -13.76 -15.23 -5.54
CA ASN A 38 -14.87 -15.81 -6.29
C ASN A 38 -16.17 -15.47 -5.54
N PRO A 39 -17.15 -14.77 -6.14
CA PRO A 39 -18.36 -14.33 -5.44
C PRO A 39 -19.21 -15.47 -4.87
N GLY A 40 -19.20 -16.64 -5.53
CA GLY A 40 -19.92 -17.83 -5.07
C GLY A 40 -19.29 -18.41 -3.81
N ILE A 41 -17.96 -18.54 -3.78
CA ILE A 41 -17.22 -19.00 -2.60
C ILE A 41 -17.32 -17.96 -1.48
N TRP A 42 -17.18 -16.67 -1.80
CA TRP A 42 -17.23 -15.57 -0.83
C TRP A 42 -18.52 -15.60 0.00
N ARG A 43 -19.68 -15.78 -0.66
CA ARG A 43 -20.99 -15.85 0.00
C ARG A 43 -21.14 -17.06 0.95
N LEU A 44 -20.35 -18.11 0.76
CA LEU A 44 -20.35 -19.30 1.62
C LEU A 44 -19.43 -19.16 2.83
N LEU A 45 -18.52 -18.18 2.83
CA LEU A 45 -17.63 -17.92 3.96
C LEU A 45 -18.40 -17.32 5.13
N LYS A 46 -17.96 -17.62 6.35
CA LYS A 46 -18.48 -16.97 7.56
C LYS A 46 -18.16 -15.48 7.52
N PRO A 47 -19.02 -14.59 8.06
CA PRO A 47 -18.75 -13.15 8.09
C PRO A 47 -17.40 -12.80 8.71
N GLN A 48 -16.99 -13.50 9.76
CA GLN A 48 -15.67 -13.31 10.37
C GLN A 48 -14.53 -13.59 9.38
N THR A 49 -14.61 -14.70 8.63
CA THR A 49 -13.61 -15.08 7.62
C THR A 49 -13.56 -14.05 6.49
N GLN A 50 -14.72 -13.52 6.07
CA GLN A 50 -14.77 -12.44 5.07
C GLN A 50 -14.06 -11.18 5.58
N THR A 51 -14.30 -10.79 6.83
CA THR A 51 -13.65 -9.61 7.44
C THR A 51 -12.14 -9.78 7.57
N GLU A 52 -11.69 -10.95 8.03
CA GLU A 52 -10.26 -11.26 8.16
C GLU A 52 -9.55 -11.28 6.79
N ASP A 53 -10.18 -11.89 5.78
CA ASP A 53 -9.65 -11.91 4.42
C ASP A 53 -9.60 -10.52 3.80
N ALA A 54 -10.66 -9.71 3.94
CA ALA A 54 -10.69 -8.33 3.48
C ALA A 54 -9.60 -7.46 4.14
N LYS A 55 -9.37 -7.65 5.45
CA LYS A 55 -8.29 -6.99 6.17
C LYS A 55 -6.92 -7.40 5.62
N MET A 56 -6.71 -8.70 5.39
CA MET A 56 -5.46 -9.21 4.81
C MET A 56 -5.21 -8.66 3.40
N GLN A 57 -6.25 -8.59 2.56
CA GLN A 57 -6.15 -7.97 1.24
C GLN A 57 -5.75 -6.49 1.30
N SER A 58 -6.28 -5.75 2.28
CA SER A 58 -5.90 -4.35 2.53
C SER A 58 -4.42 -4.23 2.89
N ILE A 59 -3.93 -5.07 3.81
CA ILE A 59 -2.51 -5.14 4.21
C ILE A 59 -1.63 -5.47 3.00
N GLN A 60 -1.97 -6.50 2.23
CA GLN A 60 -1.23 -6.88 1.02
C GLN A 60 -1.14 -5.72 0.02
N ASN A 61 -2.25 -5.02 -0.21
CA ASN A 61 -2.29 -3.86 -1.10
C ASN A 61 -1.39 -2.71 -0.60
N ASN A 62 -1.38 -2.44 0.71
CA ASN A 62 -0.53 -1.41 1.31
C ASN A 62 0.96 -1.76 1.16
N VAL A 63 1.34 -3.01 1.42
CA VAL A 63 2.71 -3.51 1.25
C VAL A 63 3.17 -3.33 -0.20
N VAL A 64 2.36 -3.78 -1.16
CA VAL A 64 2.71 -3.65 -2.59
C VAL A 64 2.93 -2.19 -2.99
N LYS A 65 2.09 -1.26 -2.53
CA LYS A 65 2.21 0.17 -2.85
C LYS A 65 3.38 0.84 -2.15
N ALA A 66 3.65 0.46 -0.91
CA ALA A 66 4.86 0.90 -0.21
C ALA A 66 6.12 0.45 -0.97
N SER A 67 6.18 -0.81 -1.40
CA SER A 67 7.29 -1.33 -2.21
C SER A 67 7.46 -0.57 -3.53
N ILE A 68 6.37 -0.19 -4.20
CA ILE A 68 6.43 0.63 -5.43
C ILE A 68 7.04 2.01 -5.14
N ASN A 69 6.63 2.67 -4.06
CA ASN A 69 7.19 3.98 -3.68
C ASN A 69 8.68 3.87 -3.32
N ILE A 70 9.09 2.81 -2.63
CA ILE A 70 10.50 2.53 -2.35
C ILE A 70 11.27 2.29 -3.66
N ALA A 71 10.71 1.51 -4.60
CA ALA A 71 11.34 1.27 -5.89
C ALA A 71 11.53 2.57 -6.69
N LYS A 72 10.53 3.47 -6.71
CA LYS A 72 10.64 4.80 -7.34
C LYS A 72 11.71 5.68 -6.69
N LEU A 73 11.81 5.62 -5.36
CA LEU A 73 12.85 6.33 -4.62
C LEU A 73 14.24 5.84 -5.03
N LEU A 74 14.44 4.51 -5.08
CA LEU A 74 15.71 3.89 -5.43
C LEU A 74 16.08 4.07 -6.91
N ASP A 75 15.11 4.03 -7.83
CA ASP A 75 15.34 4.30 -9.25
C ASP A 75 15.80 5.74 -9.50
N LYS A 76 15.37 6.67 -8.65
CA LYS A 76 15.81 8.07 -8.65
C LYS A 76 17.14 8.29 -7.93
N GLU A 77 17.65 7.31 -7.18
CA GLU A 77 18.99 7.41 -6.58
C GLU A 77 20.06 7.33 -7.68
N GLY A 78 20.67 8.50 -7.89
CA GLY A 78 21.48 8.86 -9.04
C GLY A 78 21.37 10.38 -9.31
N GLN A 79 20.29 11.01 -8.87
CA GLN A 79 20.07 12.47 -8.88
C GLN A 79 19.66 13.00 -7.49
N ASN A 80 19.79 14.32 -7.28
CA ASN A 80 19.48 15.01 -6.02
C ASN A 80 18.09 14.64 -5.45
N VAL A 81 18.02 14.40 -4.14
CA VAL A 81 16.76 14.19 -3.41
C VAL A 81 15.92 15.46 -3.49
N ASP A 82 14.74 15.37 -4.11
CA ASP A 82 13.78 16.45 -4.22
C ASP A 82 12.50 16.19 -3.40
N ALA A 83 11.57 17.15 -3.43
CA ALA A 83 10.31 17.05 -2.68
C ALA A 83 9.49 15.79 -3.03
N GLN A 84 9.60 15.32 -4.28
CA GLN A 84 8.88 14.14 -4.75
C GLN A 84 9.49 12.84 -4.20
N SER A 85 10.82 12.74 -4.14
CA SER A 85 11.51 11.62 -3.47
C SER A 85 11.12 11.55 -2.00
N LEU A 86 11.06 12.70 -1.32
CA LEU A 86 10.63 12.77 0.08
C LEU A 86 9.19 12.29 0.25
N GLU A 87 8.28 12.69 -0.66
CA GLU A 87 6.89 12.23 -0.66
C GLU A 87 6.75 10.72 -0.84
N TRP A 88 7.52 10.09 -1.74
CA TRP A 88 7.49 8.64 -1.88
C TRP A 88 7.96 7.92 -0.61
N GLY A 89 9.02 8.44 0.03
CA GLY A 89 9.50 7.90 1.30
C GLY A 89 8.47 8.02 2.43
N THR A 90 7.82 9.17 2.57
CA THR A 90 6.78 9.36 3.60
C THR A 90 5.53 8.53 3.33
N ASN A 91 5.10 8.44 2.07
CA ASN A 91 3.96 7.60 1.68
C ASN A 91 4.24 6.11 1.89
N ALA A 92 5.47 5.63 1.63
CA ALA A 92 5.86 4.26 1.90
C ALA A 92 5.79 3.94 3.41
N LEU A 93 6.34 4.82 4.25
CA LEU A 93 6.29 4.66 5.71
C LEU A 93 4.86 4.69 6.24
N ALA A 94 4.03 5.59 5.73
CA ALA A 94 2.63 5.72 6.11
C ALA A 94 1.81 4.46 5.76
N LEU A 95 2.06 3.86 4.59
CA LEU A 95 1.37 2.63 4.16
C LEU A 95 1.79 1.40 4.98
N LEU A 96 3.06 1.33 5.40
CA LEU A 96 3.56 0.22 6.22
C LEU A 96 3.12 0.30 7.69
N GLY A 97 2.69 1.48 8.15
CA GLY A 97 2.22 1.70 9.51
C GLY A 97 0.71 1.51 9.72
N GLN A 98 -0.03 1.03 8.72
CA GLN A 98 -1.49 0.77 8.77
C GLN A 98 -1.84 -0.61 9.29
#